data_AF-A0A7V5GYC0-F1
#
_entry.id   AF-A0A7V5GYC0-F1
#
_cell.length_a   1.000
_cell.length_b   1.000
_cell.length_c   1.000
_cell.angle_alpha   90.00
_cell.angle_beta   90.00
_cell.angle_gamma   90.00
#
_symmetry.space_group_name_H-M   'P 1'
#
loop_
_entity.id
_entity.type
_entity.pdbx_description
1 polymer ?
#
loop_
_entity_poly.entity_id
_entity_poly.type
_entity_poly.pdbx_seq_one_letter_code
_entity_poly.pdbx_strand_id
1 'polypeptide(L)'
;MNYNSRGRLARRILVTLLIVIIGGSLLAIPETEQGENFTLTLTGSKTWTLSYGIGDASGLAKAGASPYQISLDQSLAVDIVGEALSVLTIAAHFNDKEPASMQTLTINLDTEQLKGVLGDFSLTGKQAFAVYNKKLKGLRLDYLRDGTTLTGVVSQIEGISESQTFIGTTAHAQVLYAAAQPETPWIPRPYRTNIAG
;
A
#
# COMPACT_ATOMS: atom_id res chain seq x y z
N MET A 1 -0.13 -29.92 46.88
CA MET A 1 -0.37 -30.07 45.42
C MET A 1 0.50 -29.06 44.69
N ASN A 2 1.44 -29.50 43.85
CA ASN A 2 2.69 -28.79 43.55
C ASN A 2 2.53 -27.77 42.39
N TYR A 3 2.68 -26.47 42.67
CA TYR A 3 2.44 -25.35 41.73
C TYR A 3 3.49 -25.29 40.59
N ASN A 4 4.69 -25.82 40.83
CA ASN A 4 5.85 -25.74 39.91
C ASN A 4 5.82 -26.71 38.71
N SER A 5 4.85 -27.62 38.63
CA SER A 5 4.69 -28.53 37.48
C SER A 5 3.78 -27.95 36.39
N ARG A 6 2.81 -27.11 36.77
CA ARG A 6 1.84 -26.49 35.83
C ARG A 6 2.49 -25.44 34.92
N GLY A 7 3.40 -24.61 35.45
CA GLY A 7 4.11 -23.60 34.66
C GLY A 7 5.06 -24.20 33.61
N ARG A 8 5.69 -25.34 33.91
CA ARG A 8 6.58 -26.05 32.96
C ARG A 8 5.79 -26.74 31.84
N LEU A 9 4.60 -27.25 32.14
CA LEU A 9 3.67 -27.81 31.15
C LEU A 9 3.09 -26.73 30.25
N ALA A 10 2.60 -25.62 30.81
CA ALA A 10 2.07 -24.49 30.04
C ALA A 10 3.11 -23.89 29.09
N ARG A 11 4.37 -23.75 29.55
CA ARG A 11 5.47 -23.23 28.73
C ARG A 11 5.84 -24.18 27.60
N ARG A 12 5.80 -25.50 27.82
CA ARG A 12 6.04 -26.49 26.76
C ARG A 12 4.92 -26.45 25.71
N ILE A 13 3.66 -26.39 26.14
CA ILE A 13 2.50 -26.29 25.24
C ILE A 13 2.60 -25.03 24.38
N LEU A 14 2.94 -23.87 24.98
CA LEU A 14 3.08 -22.61 24.24
C LEU A 14 4.19 -22.69 23.18
N VAL A 15 5.34 -23.29 23.50
CA VAL A 15 6.46 -23.46 22.57
C VAL A 15 6.09 -24.40 21.43
N THR A 16 5.41 -25.51 21.71
CA THR A 16 4.97 -26.45 20.67
C THR A 16 3.93 -25.81 19.75
N LEU A 17 3.01 -25.01 20.30
CA LEU A 17 1.99 -24.29 19.52
C LEU A 17 2.64 -23.24 18.62
N LEU A 18 3.68 -22.56 19.10
CA LEU A 18 4.47 -21.62 18.30
C LEU A 18 5.21 -22.32 17.15
N ILE A 19 5.83 -23.49 17.41
CA ILE A 19 6.52 -24.28 16.38
C ILE A 19 5.55 -24.81 15.33
N VAL A 20 4.35 -25.24 15.73
CA VAL A 20 3.32 -25.71 14.79
C VAL A 20 2.77 -24.57 13.92
N ILE A 21 2.58 -23.38 14.49
CA ILE A 21 2.14 -22.21 13.71
C ILE A 21 3.23 -21.79 12.72
N ILE A 22 4.49 -21.70 13.15
CA ILE A 22 5.62 -21.30 12.30
C ILE A 22 5.91 -22.37 11.23
N GLY A 23 5.88 -23.65 11.61
CA GLY A 23 6.08 -24.78 10.70
C GLY A 23 4.94 -24.97 9.69
N GLY A 24 3.69 -24.71 10.10
CA GLY A 24 2.53 -24.72 9.22
C GLY A 24 2.56 -23.62 8.17
N SER A 25 3.03 -22.41 8.52
CA SER A 25 3.21 -21.32 7.55
C SER A 25 4.33 -21.56 6.53
N LEU A 26 5.29 -22.46 6.81
CA LEU A 26 6.36 -22.80 5.85
C LEU A 26 5.92 -23.81 4.78
N LEU A 27 4.80 -24.53 4.99
CA LEU A 27 4.28 -25.56 4.10
C LEU A 27 3.05 -25.11 3.30
N ALA A 28 2.69 -23.83 3.37
CA ALA A 28 1.73 -23.24 2.44
C ALA A 28 2.38 -23.12 1.06
N ILE A 29 2.43 -24.24 0.34
CA ILE A 29 2.66 -24.25 -1.10
C ILE A 29 1.49 -23.49 -1.71
N PRO A 30 1.71 -22.36 -2.41
CA PRO A 30 0.64 -21.74 -3.15
C PRO A 30 0.29 -22.69 -4.31
N GLU A 31 -0.77 -23.47 -4.17
CA GLU A 31 -1.46 -24.06 -5.32
C GLU A 31 -2.06 -22.91 -6.12
N THR A 32 -1.31 -22.39 -7.08
CA THR A 32 -1.85 -21.53 -8.12
C THR A 32 -2.44 -22.44 -9.20
N GLU A 33 -3.63 -22.99 -8.97
CA GLU A 33 -4.48 -23.47 -10.07
C GLU A 33 -4.94 -22.23 -10.85
N GLN A 34 -4.09 -21.74 -11.76
CA GLN A 34 -4.49 -20.80 -12.79
C GLN A 34 -5.31 -21.58 -13.81
N GLY A 35 -6.63 -21.49 -13.71
CA GLY A 35 -7.53 -21.99 -14.75
C GLY A 35 -7.29 -21.26 -16.07
N GLU A 36 -7.59 -21.90 -17.19
CA GLU A 36 -7.27 -21.41 -18.56
C GLU A 36 -7.73 -19.98 -18.88
N ASN A 37 -8.68 -19.43 -18.11
CA ASN A 37 -9.24 -18.09 -18.31
C ASN A 37 -8.87 -17.09 -17.21
N PHE A 38 -7.87 -17.37 -16.39
CA PHE A 38 -7.44 -16.49 -15.30
C PHE A 38 -5.92 -16.45 -15.20
N THR A 39 -5.35 -15.27 -15.41
CA THR A 39 -3.92 -15.02 -15.22
C THR A 39 -3.74 -14.02 -14.09
N LEU A 40 -2.82 -14.32 -13.17
CA LEU A 40 -2.48 -13.44 -12.06
C LEU A 40 -0.98 -13.46 -11.85
N THR A 41 -0.35 -12.30 -11.95
CA THR A 41 1.07 -12.09 -11.72
C THR A 41 1.23 -11.28 -10.45
N LEU A 42 1.92 -11.85 -9.47
CA LEU A 42 2.36 -11.17 -8.25
C LEU A 42 3.86 -10.93 -8.35
N THR A 43 4.29 -9.67 -8.27
CA THR A 43 5.70 -9.28 -8.20
C THR A 43 5.92 -8.49 -6.93
N GLY A 44 6.99 -8.76 -6.18
CA GLY A 44 7.24 -7.99 -4.96
C GLY A 44 8.15 -8.69 -3.96
N SER A 45 8.16 -8.16 -2.76
CA SER A 45 8.92 -8.68 -1.64
C SER A 45 8.12 -8.64 -0.35
N LYS A 46 8.29 -9.68 0.46
CA LYS A 46 7.82 -9.73 1.84
C LYS A 46 9.03 -9.95 2.74
N THR A 47 9.29 -9.01 3.64
CA THR A 47 10.42 -9.06 4.56
C THR A 47 9.93 -9.31 5.97
N TRP A 48 10.63 -10.20 6.68
CA TRP A 48 10.41 -10.47 8.09
C TRP A 48 11.74 -10.29 8.80
N THR A 49 11.77 -9.45 9.83
CA THR A 49 12.96 -9.20 10.65
C THR A 49 12.65 -9.63 12.07
N LEU A 50 13.32 -10.70 12.51
CA LEU A 50 13.23 -11.21 13.86
C LEU A 50 14.43 -10.70 14.66
N SER A 51 14.16 -10.00 15.76
CA SER A 51 15.21 -9.46 16.63
C SER A 51 15.06 -9.97 18.06
N TYR A 52 16.19 -10.17 18.74
CA TYR A 52 16.24 -10.55 20.15
C TYR A 52 17.36 -9.78 20.85
N GLY A 53 17.01 -8.99 21.88
CA GLY A 53 17.96 -8.16 22.61
C GLY A 53 18.58 -8.86 23.82
N ILE A 54 19.92 -8.90 23.91
CA ILE A 54 20.65 -9.33 25.11
C ILE A 54 21.67 -8.24 25.45
N GLY A 55 21.66 -7.75 26.68
CA GLY A 55 22.58 -6.71 27.11
C GLY A 55 21.96 -5.75 28.12
N ASP A 56 22.62 -4.61 28.33
CA ASP A 56 22.13 -3.57 29.22
C ASP A 56 20.92 -2.85 28.60
N ALA A 57 19.93 -2.51 29.43
CA ALA A 57 18.68 -1.92 28.95
C ALA A 57 18.89 -0.56 28.26
N SER A 58 19.89 0.22 28.69
CA SER A 58 20.13 1.57 28.19
C SER A 58 20.79 1.58 26.80
N GLY A 59 21.68 0.63 26.53
CA GLY A 59 22.33 0.41 25.25
C GLY A 59 21.37 -0.21 24.23
N LEU A 60 20.57 -1.19 24.65
CA LEU A 60 19.55 -1.79 23.80
C LEU A 60 18.48 -0.79 23.36
N ALA A 61 18.02 0.09 24.27
CA ALA A 61 17.06 1.13 23.93
C ALA A 61 17.58 2.09 22.84
N LYS A 62 18.89 2.42 22.85
CA LYS A 62 19.51 3.24 21.79
C LYS A 62 19.57 2.52 20.44
N ALA A 63 19.64 1.19 20.45
CA ALA A 63 19.60 0.35 19.25
C ALA A 63 18.15 -0.02 18.83
N GLY A 64 17.13 0.54 19.48
CA GLY A 64 15.72 0.23 19.19
C GLY A 64 15.27 -1.16 19.66
N ALA A 65 16.04 -1.81 20.53
CA ALA A 65 15.75 -3.15 21.04
C ALA A 65 15.39 -3.12 22.53
N SER A 66 14.68 -4.15 23.00
CA SER A 66 14.38 -4.35 24.42
C SER A 66 15.05 -5.61 24.96
N PRO A 67 15.62 -5.58 26.19
CA PRO A 67 16.29 -6.73 26.77
C PRO A 67 15.34 -7.90 26.96
N TYR A 68 15.79 -9.08 26.55
CA TYR A 68 15.08 -10.36 26.66
C TYR A 68 13.73 -10.39 25.94
N GLN A 69 13.49 -9.46 25.02
CA GLN A 69 12.28 -9.39 24.21
C GLN A 69 12.58 -9.80 22.77
N ILE A 70 11.66 -10.59 22.21
CA ILE A 70 11.62 -10.90 20.78
C ILE A 70 10.75 -9.85 20.11
N SER A 71 11.24 -9.23 19.04
CA SER A 71 10.42 -8.40 18.15
C SER A 71 10.37 -9.00 16.75
N LEU A 72 9.23 -8.81 16.08
CA LEU A 72 9.01 -9.22 14.71
C LEU A 72 8.53 -8.01 13.93
N ASP A 73 9.37 -7.52 13.04
CA ASP A 73 9.03 -6.48 12.09
C ASP A 73 8.70 -7.13 10.74
N GLN A 74 7.64 -6.64 10.10
CA GLN A 74 7.16 -7.15 8.83
C GLN A 74 7.08 -6.00 7.84
N SER A 75 7.50 -6.24 6.61
CA SER A 75 7.29 -5.32 5.51
C SER A 75 6.77 -6.05 4.27
N LEU A 76 5.85 -5.41 3.53
CA LEU A 76 5.25 -5.92 2.31
C LEU A 76 5.25 -4.83 1.24
N ALA A 77 5.86 -5.15 0.10
CA ALA A 77 5.77 -4.39 -1.14
C ALA A 77 5.38 -5.36 -2.27
N VAL A 78 4.23 -5.16 -2.90
CA VAL A 78 3.69 -6.05 -3.93
C VAL A 78 2.94 -5.29 -5.01
N ASP A 79 3.20 -5.70 -6.24
CA ASP A 79 2.46 -5.36 -7.45
C ASP A 79 1.67 -6.58 -7.90
N ILE A 80 0.38 -6.37 -8.14
CA ILE A 80 -0.57 -7.39 -8.58
C ILE A 80 -1.11 -6.96 -9.92
N VAL A 81 -0.96 -7.81 -10.94
CA VAL A 81 -1.58 -7.62 -12.25
C VAL A 81 -2.29 -8.91 -12.62
N GLY A 82 -3.58 -8.84 -12.95
CA GLY A 82 -4.33 -10.01 -13.35
C GLY A 82 -5.39 -9.71 -14.40
N GLU A 83 -5.74 -10.74 -15.16
CA GLU A 83 -6.79 -10.71 -16.17
C GLU A 83 -7.66 -11.96 -16.01
N ALA A 84 -8.98 -11.79 -16.07
CA ALA A 84 -9.93 -12.88 -16.05
C ALA A 84 -10.91 -12.76 -17.23
N LEU A 85 -11.08 -13.85 -17.98
CA LEU A 85 -12.06 -13.99 -19.06
C LEU A 85 -11.97 -12.89 -20.14
N SER A 86 -10.83 -12.19 -20.24
CA SER A 86 -10.62 -10.99 -21.08
C SER A 86 -11.63 -9.86 -20.90
N VAL A 87 -12.38 -9.88 -19.81
CA VAL A 87 -13.36 -8.83 -19.44
C VAL A 87 -13.04 -8.19 -18.11
N LEU A 88 -12.27 -8.85 -17.25
CA LEU A 88 -11.90 -8.33 -15.93
C LEU A 88 -10.38 -8.12 -15.87
N THR A 89 -9.95 -6.93 -15.51
CA THR A 89 -8.52 -6.63 -15.28
C THR A 89 -8.35 -6.11 -13.87
N ILE A 90 -7.36 -6.64 -13.15
CA ILE A 90 -7.01 -6.23 -11.79
C ILE A 90 -5.59 -5.67 -11.83
N ALA A 91 -5.41 -4.47 -11.28
CA ALA A 91 -4.12 -3.86 -11.04
C ALA A 91 -4.10 -3.35 -9.60
N ALA A 92 -3.12 -3.74 -8.81
CA ALA A 92 -2.96 -3.23 -7.45
C ALA A 92 -1.48 -3.02 -7.14
N HIS A 93 -1.20 -1.94 -6.41
CA HIS A 93 0.11 -1.64 -5.86
C HIS A 93 -0.05 -1.44 -4.35
N PHE A 94 0.68 -2.24 -3.58
CA PHE A 94 0.74 -2.10 -2.13
C PHE A 94 2.17 -2.04 -1.64
N ASN A 95 2.54 -1.01 -0.88
CA ASN A 95 3.85 -0.87 -0.25
C ASN A 95 3.73 -0.21 1.13
N ASP A 96 3.96 -0.96 2.21
CA ASP A 96 3.79 -0.44 3.57
C ASP A 96 4.82 0.62 4.00
N LYS A 97 5.87 0.83 3.21
CA LYS A 97 6.83 1.94 3.40
C LYS A 97 6.33 3.25 2.80
N GLU A 98 5.26 3.21 2.01
CA GLU A 98 4.68 4.37 1.34
C GLU A 98 3.40 4.86 2.03
N PRO A 99 3.07 6.16 1.93
CA PRO A 99 1.81 6.69 2.42
C PRO A 99 0.59 6.01 1.79
N ALA A 100 -0.54 6.03 2.50
CA ALA A 100 -1.81 5.49 2.02
C ALA A 100 -2.26 6.06 0.65
N SER A 101 -1.86 7.30 0.32
CA SER A 101 -2.16 7.96 -0.96
C SER A 101 -1.37 7.43 -2.16
N MET A 102 -0.31 6.64 -1.93
CA MET A 102 0.47 6.00 -2.99
C MET A 102 0.02 4.55 -3.25
N GLN A 103 -0.87 4.03 -2.39
CA GLN A 103 -1.47 2.71 -2.58
C GLN A 103 -2.53 2.79 -3.68
N THR A 104 -2.51 1.82 -4.60
CA THR A 104 -3.48 1.79 -5.70
C THR A 104 -4.16 0.44 -5.79
N LEU A 105 -5.44 0.48 -6.17
CA LEU A 105 -6.24 -0.70 -6.51
C LEU A 105 -7.18 -0.26 -7.61
N THR A 106 -7.17 -0.97 -8.72
CA THR A 106 -8.06 -0.75 -9.85
C THR A 106 -8.56 -2.10 -10.34
N ILE A 107 -9.87 -2.23 -10.43
CA ILE A 107 -10.54 -3.36 -11.06
C ILE A 107 -11.36 -2.80 -12.21
N ASN A 108 -11.04 -3.21 -13.43
CA ASN A 108 -11.76 -2.84 -14.63
C ASN A 108 -12.63 -4.00 -15.08
N LEU A 109 -13.86 -3.66 -15.47
CA LEU A 109 -14.78 -4.54 -16.18
C LEU A 109 -14.99 -3.96 -17.58
N ASP A 110 -14.72 -4.73 -18.61
CA ASP A 110 -14.96 -4.36 -20.00
C ASP A 110 -15.76 -5.46 -20.70
N THR A 111 -17.06 -5.22 -20.87
CA THR A 111 -17.94 -6.05 -21.68
C THR A 111 -18.65 -5.17 -22.71
N GLU A 112 -19.30 -5.79 -23.69
CA GLU A 112 -20.01 -5.05 -24.75
C GLU A 112 -21.11 -4.12 -24.20
N GLN A 113 -21.85 -4.58 -23.19
CA GLN A 113 -23.02 -3.87 -22.64
C GLN A 113 -22.74 -3.16 -21.32
N LEU A 114 -21.66 -3.51 -20.64
CA LEU A 114 -21.34 -3.00 -19.31
C LEU A 114 -19.84 -2.76 -19.18
N LYS A 115 -19.47 -1.52 -18.90
CA LYS A 115 -18.11 -1.13 -18.55
C LYS A 115 -18.08 -0.62 -17.12
N GLY A 116 -17.03 -0.91 -16.38
CA GLY A 116 -16.95 -0.53 -14.97
C GLY A 116 -15.52 -0.35 -14.49
N VAL A 117 -15.35 0.50 -13.50
CA VAL A 117 -14.09 0.66 -12.76
C VAL A 117 -14.39 0.75 -11.28
N LEU A 118 -13.73 -0.08 -10.48
CA LEU A 118 -13.68 0.03 -9.02
C LEU A 118 -12.26 0.40 -8.59
N GLY A 119 -12.14 1.36 -7.69
CA GLY A 119 -10.87 1.86 -7.18
C GLY A 119 -10.42 3.13 -7.90
N ASP A 120 -9.18 3.19 -8.37
CA ASP A 120 -8.60 4.41 -8.96
C ASP A 120 -9.11 4.67 -10.39
N PHE A 121 -9.74 5.83 -10.63
CA PHE A 121 -10.12 6.32 -11.98
C PHE A 121 -10.12 7.84 -12.08
N SER A 122 -10.14 8.38 -13.30
CA SER A 122 -10.24 9.82 -13.58
C SER A 122 -11.51 10.14 -14.36
N LEU A 123 -12.16 11.28 -14.05
CA LEU A 123 -13.26 11.80 -14.86
C LEU A 123 -12.72 12.75 -15.92
N THR A 124 -12.47 12.26 -17.14
CA THR A 124 -12.13 13.15 -18.26
C THR A 124 -13.41 13.73 -18.85
N GLY A 125 -13.74 14.97 -18.49
CA GLY A 125 -14.83 15.71 -19.13
C GLY A 125 -14.50 16.02 -20.60
N LYS A 126 -15.41 15.72 -21.53
CA LYS A 126 -15.30 16.08 -22.97
C LYS A 126 -15.44 17.59 -23.25
N GLN A 127 -15.56 18.44 -22.22
CA GLN A 127 -15.76 19.87 -22.40
C GLN A 127 -14.40 20.58 -22.53
N ALA A 128 -14.20 21.23 -23.67
CA ALA A 128 -12.96 21.91 -24.08
C ALA A 128 -12.47 23.04 -23.13
N PHE A 129 -13.24 23.38 -22.09
CA PHE A 129 -12.99 24.54 -21.23
C PHE A 129 -12.67 24.18 -19.77
N ALA A 130 -12.73 22.89 -19.39
CA ALA A 130 -12.37 22.44 -18.05
C ALA A 130 -11.75 21.04 -18.12
N VAL A 131 -10.41 20.98 -18.19
CA VAL A 131 -9.67 19.73 -18.02
C VAL A 131 -9.72 19.39 -16.53
N TYR A 132 -10.82 18.79 -16.09
CA TYR A 132 -10.98 18.32 -14.72
C TYR A 132 -10.31 16.96 -14.55
N ASN A 133 -8.98 16.92 -14.52
CA ASN A 133 -8.23 15.67 -14.33
C ASN A 133 -7.94 15.43 -12.85
N LYS A 134 -8.98 15.15 -12.06
CA LYS A 134 -8.79 14.70 -10.67
C LYS A 134 -8.83 13.18 -10.60
N LYS A 135 -7.88 12.62 -9.85
CA LYS A 135 -7.88 11.21 -9.46
C LYS A 135 -9.00 10.98 -8.45
N LEU A 136 -9.78 9.93 -8.67
CA LEU A 136 -10.92 9.54 -7.85
C LEU A 136 -10.71 8.10 -7.39
N LYS A 137 -11.15 7.81 -6.17
CA LYS A 137 -11.33 6.45 -5.69
C LYS A 137 -12.82 6.15 -5.55
N GLY A 138 -13.31 5.08 -6.16
CA GLY A 138 -14.71 4.70 -6.03
C GLY A 138 -15.18 3.72 -7.08
N LEU A 139 -16.47 3.73 -7.37
CA LEU A 139 -17.11 2.91 -8.38
C LEU A 139 -17.68 3.78 -9.50
N ARG A 140 -17.38 3.39 -10.74
CA ARG A 140 -18.05 3.88 -11.94
C ARG A 140 -18.59 2.70 -12.73
N LEU A 141 -19.82 2.82 -13.21
CA LEU A 141 -20.47 1.84 -14.09
C LEU A 141 -21.14 2.57 -15.26
N ASP A 142 -20.86 2.10 -16.46
CA ASP A 142 -21.44 2.58 -17.71
C ASP A 142 -22.21 1.41 -18.34
N TYR A 143 -23.53 1.51 -18.39
CA TYR A 143 -24.41 0.54 -19.06
C TYR A 143 -24.78 1.05 -20.45
N LEU A 144 -24.50 0.26 -21.48
CA LEU A 144 -24.73 0.59 -22.88
C LEU A 144 -25.87 -0.26 -23.44
N ARG A 145 -26.88 0.41 -23.99
CA ARG A 145 -28.00 -0.25 -24.66
C ARG A 145 -28.55 0.62 -25.77
N ASP A 146 -28.65 0.08 -26.98
CA ASP A 146 -29.31 0.73 -28.12
C ASP A 146 -28.80 2.16 -28.40
N GLY A 147 -27.49 2.38 -28.29
CA GLY A 147 -26.86 3.69 -28.47
C GLY A 147 -27.04 4.67 -27.29
N THR A 148 -27.74 4.25 -26.23
CA THR A 148 -27.91 5.00 -24.99
C THR A 148 -26.90 4.53 -23.95
N THR A 149 -26.28 5.46 -23.21
CA THR A 149 -25.38 5.15 -22.10
C THR A 149 -25.97 5.68 -20.79
N LEU A 150 -26.15 4.78 -19.82
CA LEU A 150 -26.48 5.12 -18.44
C LEU A 150 -25.22 5.01 -17.59
N THR A 151 -24.77 6.13 -17.03
CA THR A 151 -23.57 6.21 -16.19
C THR A 151 -23.95 6.43 -14.73
N GLY A 152 -23.45 5.56 -13.85
CA GLY A 152 -23.49 5.72 -12.40
C GLY A 152 -22.09 5.92 -11.84
N VAL A 153 -21.91 6.90 -10.96
CA VAL A 153 -20.62 7.19 -10.31
C VAL A 153 -20.83 7.41 -8.82
N VAL A 154 -20.07 6.70 -7.99
CA VAL A 154 -19.98 6.91 -6.54
C VAL A 154 -18.50 6.93 -6.19
N SER A 155 -17.96 8.10 -5.82
CA SER A 155 -16.53 8.24 -5.60
C SER A 155 -16.17 9.31 -4.58
N GLN A 156 -14.93 9.21 -4.09
CA GLN A 156 -14.25 10.19 -3.27
C GLN A 156 -13.06 10.76 -4.05
N ILE A 157 -12.86 12.07 -3.98
CA ILE A 157 -11.70 12.74 -4.60
C ILE A 157 -10.45 12.38 -3.82
N GLU A 158 -9.40 12.00 -4.54
CA GLU A 158 -8.06 11.79 -3.98
C GLU A 158 -7.14 12.95 -4.37
N GLY A 159 -6.44 13.51 -3.39
CA GLY A 159 -5.42 14.55 -3.57
C GLY A 159 -5.87 15.98 -3.27
N ILE A 160 -4.88 16.86 -3.13
CA ILE A 160 -5.04 18.30 -2.98
C ILE A 160 -4.71 18.93 -4.33
N SER A 161 -5.62 19.74 -4.89
CA SER A 161 -5.32 20.47 -6.12
C SER A 161 -4.33 21.60 -5.82
N GLU A 162 -3.08 21.40 -6.21
CA GLU A 162 -2.09 22.46 -6.23
C GLU A 162 -2.02 23.02 -7.66
N SER A 163 -2.31 24.32 -7.81
CA SER A 163 -2.23 25.02 -9.08
C SER A 163 -1.18 26.12 -8.98
N GLN A 164 -0.17 26.06 -9.85
CA GLN A 164 0.80 27.14 -10.00
C GLN A 164 0.53 27.89 -11.30
N THR A 165 0.22 29.17 -11.20
CA THR A 165 0.03 30.03 -12.37
C THR A 165 1.36 30.69 -12.72
N PHE A 166 1.82 30.47 -13.96
CA PHE A 166 2.99 31.15 -14.51
C PHE A 166 2.55 32.28 -15.43
N ILE A 167 3.18 33.45 -15.31
CA ILE A 167 2.93 34.61 -16.16
C ILE A 167 4.27 35.02 -16.80
N GLY A 168 4.40 34.92 -18.13
CA GLY A 168 5.61 35.28 -18.86
C GLY A 168 5.93 34.34 -20.03
N THR A 169 7.06 34.56 -20.71
CA THR A 169 7.57 33.72 -21.81
C THR A 169 8.43 32.54 -21.33
N THR A 170 8.92 32.58 -20.09
CA THR A 170 9.72 31.52 -19.48
C THR A 170 9.33 31.39 -18.01
N ALA A 171 9.09 30.15 -17.59
CA ALA A 171 8.82 29.80 -16.21
C ALA A 171 10.02 29.03 -15.66
N HIS A 172 10.55 29.48 -14.53
CA HIS A 172 11.58 28.75 -13.80
C HIS A 172 11.12 28.64 -12.34
N ALA A 173 10.96 27.40 -11.87
CA ALA A 173 10.62 27.11 -10.49
C ALA A 173 11.82 26.40 -9.85
N GLN A 174 12.35 26.98 -8.78
CA GLN A 174 13.42 26.38 -8.00
C GLN A 174 12.85 25.96 -6.66
N VAL A 175 12.78 24.65 -6.41
CA VAL A 175 12.39 24.12 -5.10
C VAL A 175 13.67 23.82 -4.35
N LEU A 176 13.96 24.63 -3.33
CA LEU A 176 15.11 24.43 -2.46
C LEU A 176 14.73 23.45 -1.34
N TYR A 177 15.35 22.27 -1.36
CA TYR A 177 15.31 21.35 -0.23
C TYR A 177 16.56 21.60 0.63
N ALA A 178 16.37 22.06 1.86
CA ALA A 178 17.47 22.32 2.79
C ALA A 178 17.27 21.55 4.10
N ALA A 179 18.31 20.83 4.54
CA ALA A 179 18.29 20.09 5.80
C ALA A 179 18.26 21.00 7.04
N ALA A 180 18.77 22.22 6.90
CA ALA A 180 18.70 23.31 7.88
C ALA A 180 18.35 24.61 7.15
N GLN A 181 17.50 25.45 7.74
CA GLN A 181 17.23 26.80 7.28
C GLN A 181 18.09 27.77 8.10
N PRO A 182 19.24 28.25 7.59
CA PRO A 182 20.18 29.06 8.37
C PRO A 182 19.55 30.40 8.79
N GLU A 183 18.68 30.94 7.93
CA GLU A 183 18.00 32.22 8.10
C GLU A 183 16.81 32.14 9.07
N THR A 184 16.21 30.96 9.26
CA THR A 184 14.98 30.76 10.06
C THR A 184 14.99 29.44 10.85
N PRO A 185 15.95 29.25 11.77
CA PRO A 185 16.12 27.98 12.49
C PRO A 185 14.98 27.63 13.47
N TRP A 186 14.12 28.58 13.82
CA TRP A 186 12.97 28.39 14.71
C TRP A 186 11.71 27.86 14.01
N ILE A 187 11.69 27.80 12.68
CA ILE A 187 10.55 27.23 11.95
C ILE A 187 10.68 25.70 11.97
N PRO A 188 9.71 24.96 12.56
CA PRO A 188 9.77 23.52 12.60
C PRO A 188 9.70 22.94 11.18
N ARG A 189 10.58 21.97 10.90
CA ARG A 189 10.72 21.35 9.58
C ARG A 189 9.40 20.69 9.13
N PRO A 190 8.95 20.90 7.88
CA PRO A 190 7.74 20.26 7.36
C PRO A 190 7.94 18.80 6.93
N TYR A 191 9.19 18.30 6.92
CA TYR A 191 9.53 16.93 6.51
C TYR A 191 10.04 16.11 7.70
N ARG A 192 9.52 14.88 7.84
CA ARG A 192 9.85 13.97 8.96
C ARG A 192 11.04 13.04 8.68
N THR A 193 11.50 12.95 7.43
CA THR A 193 12.53 11.99 7.01
C THR A 193 13.84 12.69 6.66
N ASN A 194 14.97 12.05 6.96
CA ASN A 194 16.31 12.56 6.74
C ASN A 194 16.59 12.73 5.23
N ILE A 195 16.91 13.96 4.80
CA ILE A 195 17.18 14.30 3.40
C ILE A 195 18.61 13.92 2.98
N ALA A 196 19.42 13.40 3.91
CA ALA A 196 20.81 13.02 3.69
C ALA A 196 21.01 11.55 3.27
N GLY A 197 19.93 10.77 3.14
CA GLY A 197 20.01 9.30 3.02
C GLY A 197 20.05 8.62 4.39
#